data_AF-A0A7V9QRI5-F1
#
_entry.id   AF-A0A7V9QRI5-F1
#
_cell.length_a   1.000
_cell.length_b   1.000
_cell.length_c   1.000
_cell.angle_alpha   90.00
_cell.angle_beta   90.00
_cell.angle_gamma   90.00
#
_symmetry.space_group_name_H-M   'P 1'
#
loop_
_entity.id
_entity.type
_entity.pdbx_description
1 polymer ?
#
loop_
_entity_poly.entity_id
_entity_poly.type
_entity_poly.pdbx_seq_one_letter_code
_entity_poly.pdbx_strand_id
1 'polypeptide(L)'
;VMVVVGGYNSSNTISLAAICAEKVPTYHIEDADGIDPEHRTIHHRPLGSHEEIETVSWLNAHGPVRVGITAGASTPNNKIGETVARVFATRGIERSAIV
;
A
#
# COMPACT_ATOMS: atom_id res chain seq x y z
N VAL A 1 3.56 0.04 9.09
CA VAL A 1 2.96 0.92 8.05
C VAL A 1 1.59 0.39 7.68
N MET A 2 0.73 1.24 7.11
CA MET A 2 -0.54 0.86 6.51
C MET A 2 -0.51 1.11 5.01
N VAL A 3 -1.07 0.17 4.24
CA VAL A 3 -1.34 0.35 2.82
C VAL A 3 -2.85 0.32 2.64
N VAL A 4 -3.41 1.41 2.11
CA VAL A 4 -4.84 1.57 1.83
C VAL A 4 -5.04 1.54 0.33
N VAL A 5 -5.79 0.56 -0.16
CA VAL A 5 -5.96 0.30 -1.60
C VAL A 5 -7.32 0.76 -2.09
N GLY A 6 -7.33 1.58 -3.13
CA GLY A 6 -8.53 1.92 -3.88
C GLY A 6 -8.46 3.30 -4.53
N GLY A 7 -9.37 3.54 -5.47
CA GLY A 7 -9.36 4.75 -6.30
C GLY A 7 -9.25 6.04 -5.51
N TYR A 8 -8.44 6.97 -6.01
CA TYR A 8 -8.16 8.23 -5.33
C TYR A 8 -9.35 9.20 -5.26
N ASN A 9 -10.42 8.93 -6.00
CA ASN A 9 -11.66 9.72 -5.96
C ASN A 9 -12.74 9.11 -5.04
N SER A 10 -12.44 7.99 -4.37
CA SER A 10 -13.36 7.35 -3.43
C SER A 10 -13.29 8.04 -2.07
N SER A 11 -14.35 8.75 -1.69
CA SER A 11 -14.46 9.41 -0.38
C SER A 11 -14.25 8.43 0.77
N ASN A 12 -14.83 7.21 0.68
CA ASN A 12 -14.66 6.18 1.70
C ASN A 12 -13.20 5.72 1.82
N THR A 13 -12.50 5.53 0.69
CA THR A 13 -11.09 5.14 0.72
C THR A 13 -10.21 6.25 1.31
N ILE A 14 -10.48 7.51 0.94
CA ILE A 14 -9.80 8.68 1.50
C ILE A 14 -10.03 8.76 3.01
N SER A 15 -11.27 8.60 3.48
CA SER A 15 -11.58 8.61 4.92
C SER A 15 -10.88 7.47 5.67
N LEU A 16 -10.80 6.28 5.09
CA LEU A 16 -10.05 5.15 5.68
C LEU A 16 -8.55 5.47 5.78
N ALA A 17 -7.96 6.05 4.73
CA ALA A 17 -6.57 6.48 4.74
C ALA A 17 -6.32 7.56 5.79
N ALA A 18 -7.23 8.52 5.94
CA ALA A 18 -7.17 9.55 6.97
C ALA A 18 -7.14 8.95 8.39
N ILE A 19 -8.06 8.03 8.69
CA ILE A 19 -8.12 7.36 10.00
C ILE A 19 -6.84 6.57 10.29
N CYS A 20 -6.27 5.89 9.29
CA CYS A 20 -5.01 5.15 9.46
C CYS A 20 -3.82 6.09 9.71
N ALA A 21 -3.75 7.21 8.98
CA ALA A 21 -2.66 8.17 9.07
C ALA A 21 -2.55 8.84 10.44
N GLU A 22 -3.64 8.91 11.21
CA GLU A 22 -3.62 9.37 12.61
C GLU A 22 -2.81 8.45 13.55
N LYS A 23 -2.55 7.19 13.16
CA LYS A 23 -1.94 6.18 14.03
C LYS A 23 -0.59 5.67 13.53
N VAL A 24 -0.39 5.61 12.22
CA VAL A 24 0.78 4.93 11.62
C VAL A 24 1.04 5.49 10.22
N PRO A 25 2.29 5.51 9.73
CA PRO A 25 2.57 5.88 8.36
C PRO A 25 1.70 5.10 7.38
N THR A 26 0.97 5.83 6.54
CA THR A 26 -0.08 5.30 5.68
C THR A 26 0.20 5.72 4.24
N TYR A 27 0.13 4.74 3.35
CA TYR A 27 0.28 4.91 1.91
C TYR A 27 -1.05 4.57 1.24
N HIS A 28 -1.71 5.57 0.66
CA HIS A 28 -2.91 5.37 -0.15
C HIS A 28 -2.47 5.14 -1.59
N ILE A 29 -2.70 3.94 -2.11
CA ILE A 29 -2.40 3.56 -3.49
C ILE A 29 -3.70 3.23 -4.22
N GLU A 30 -3.78 3.53 -5.51
CA GLU A 30 -4.95 3.16 -6.31
C GLU A 30 -5.04 1.63 -6.47
N ASP A 31 -3.91 0.99 -6.76
CA ASP A 31 -3.75 -0.46 -6.80
C ASP A 31 -2.32 -0.92 -6.53
N ALA A 32 -2.08 -2.23 -6.66
CA ALA A 32 -0.79 -2.84 -6.45
C ALA A 32 0.32 -2.32 -7.38
N ASP A 33 -0.01 -1.74 -8.53
CA ASP A 33 1.00 -1.21 -9.46
C ASP A 33 1.81 -0.06 -8.86
N GLY A 34 1.25 0.62 -7.85
CA GLY A 34 1.95 1.64 -7.08
C GLY A 34 3.11 1.11 -6.22
N ILE A 35 3.26 -0.20 -6.02
CA ILE A 35 4.42 -0.76 -5.29
C ILE A 35 5.42 -1.29 -6.30
N ASP A 36 6.65 -0.78 -6.27
CA ASP A 36 7.79 -1.29 -7.04
C ASP A 36 8.70 -2.12 -6.10
N PRO A 37 8.69 -3.46 -6.23
CA PRO A 37 9.56 -4.33 -5.44
C PRO A 37 11.05 -4.20 -5.77
N GLU A 38 11.40 -3.95 -7.03
CA GLU A 38 12.78 -3.93 -7.53
C GLU A 38 13.51 -2.70 -6.99
N HIS A 39 12.88 -1.53 -7.12
CA HIS A 39 13.42 -0.26 -6.63
C HIS A 39 13.06 0.01 -5.16
N ARG A 40 12.22 -0.84 -4.56
CA ARG A 40 11.73 -0.71 -3.17
C ARG A 40 11.06 0.64 -2.92
N THR A 41 10.24 1.08 -3.87
CA THR A 41 9.50 2.33 -3.81
C THR A 41 7.99 2.07 -3.72
N ILE A 42 7.26 3.09 -3.27
CA ILE A 42 5.80 3.11 -3.31
C ILE A 42 5.34 4.47 -3.85
N HIS A 43 4.52 4.43 -4.88
CA HIS A 43 3.79 5.55 -5.45
C HIS A 43 2.44 5.64 -4.78
N HIS A 44 2.17 6.76 -4.13
CA HIS A 44 0.96 6.94 -3.33
C HIS A 44 0.51 8.40 -3.37
N ARG A 45 -0.74 8.64 -3.02
CA ARG A 45 -1.30 9.98 -2.89
C ARG A 45 -1.38 10.40 -1.43
N PRO A 46 -0.64 11.44 -1.01
CA PRO A 46 -0.78 12.00 0.33
C PRO A 46 -2.18 12.55 0.57
N LEU A 47 -2.63 12.54 1.83
CA LEU A 47 -3.92 13.11 2.21
C LEU A 47 -3.97 14.60 1.87
N GLY A 48 -5.03 15.01 1.18
CA GLY A 48 -5.21 16.39 0.72
C GLY A 48 -4.40 16.77 -0.52
N SER A 49 -3.60 15.85 -1.07
CA SER A 49 -2.92 16.04 -2.36
C SER A 49 -3.77 15.49 -3.51
N HIS A 50 -3.62 16.07 -4.69
CA HIS A 50 -4.08 15.50 -5.96
C HIS A 50 -2.95 14.84 -6.76
N GLU A 51 -1.72 15.03 -6.34
CA GLU A 51 -0.52 14.50 -6.98
C GLU A 51 -0.01 13.28 -6.23
N GLU A 52 0.44 12.29 -7.00
CA GLU A 52 1.13 11.13 -6.48
C GLU A 52 2.60 11.45 -6.27
N ILE A 53 3.14 10.91 -5.18
CA ILE A 53 4.55 11.00 -4.86
C ILE A 53 5.14 9.60 -4.77
N GLU A 54 6.43 9.50 -5.06
CA GLU A 54 7.20 8.29 -4.80
C GLU A 54 7.84 8.38 -3.41
N THR A 55 7.78 7.30 -2.64
CA THR A 55 8.53 7.14 -1.39
C THR A 55 9.48 5.97 -1.50
N VAL A 56 10.78 6.27 -1.46
CA VAL A 56 11.85 5.28 -1.44
C VAL A 56 11.97 4.63 -0.06
N SER A 57 12.34 3.35 -0.02
CA SER A 57 12.54 2.61 1.25
C SER A 57 11.33 2.65 2.20
N TRP A 58 10.11 2.63 1.64
CA TRP A 58 8.84 2.68 2.38
C TRP A 58 8.64 1.52 3.37
N LEU A 59 9.40 0.44 3.19
CA LEU A 59 9.44 -0.71 4.08
C LEU A 59 10.89 -1.04 4.45
N ASN A 60 11.13 -1.30 5.75
CA ASN A 60 12.45 -1.72 6.25
C ASN A 60 12.94 -2.97 5.51
N ALA A 61 14.21 -2.97 5.10
CA ALA A 61 14.84 -4.07 4.37
C ALA A 61 15.08 -5.31 5.24
N HIS A 62 15.40 -5.09 6.51
CA HIS A 62 15.84 -6.14 7.42
C HIS A 62 14.96 -6.18 8.66
N GLY A 63 14.94 -7.34 9.31
CA GLY A 63 14.18 -7.57 10.53
C GLY A 63 12.67 -7.71 10.31
N PRO A 64 11.94 -7.98 11.41
CA PRO A 64 10.49 -8.10 11.39
C PRO A 64 9.84 -6.75 11.11
N VAL A 65 8.78 -6.78 10.31
CA VAL A 65 7.94 -5.61 10.01
C VAL A 65 6.48 -5.96 10.22
N ARG A 66 5.68 -4.95 10.57
CA ARG A 66 4.23 -5.06 10.62
C ARG A 66 3.64 -4.17 9.53
N VAL A 67 2.96 -4.81 8.60
CA VAL A 67 2.24 -4.15 7.50
C VAL A 67 0.78 -4.48 7.68
N GLY A 68 -0.06 -3.46 7.82
CA GLY A 68 -1.50 -3.62 7.69
C GLY A 68 -1.94 -3.23 6.29
N ILE A 69 -2.91 -3.97 5.75
CA ILE A 69 -3.47 -3.75 4.42
C ILE A 69 -4.98 -3.68 4.59
N THR A 70 -5.58 -2.67 3.98
CA THR A 70 -7.04 -2.51 3.92
C THR A 70 -7.41 -1.92 2.56
N ALA A 71 -8.70 -1.93 2.23
CA ALA A 71 -9.18 -1.42 0.96
C ALA A 71 -10.54 -0.75 1.11
N GLY A 72 -10.83 0.16 0.17
CA GLY A 72 -12.16 0.75 0.05
C GLY A 72 -13.23 -0.29 -0.32
N ALA A 73 -14.49 -0.01 0.00
CA ALA A 73 -15.61 -0.94 -0.21
C ALA A 73 -15.80 -1.40 -1.68
N SER A 74 -15.37 -0.58 -2.64
CA SER A 74 -15.46 -0.85 -4.08
C SER A 74 -14.21 -1.51 -4.66
N THR A 75 -13.20 -1.79 -3.84
CA THR A 75 -11.94 -2.39 -4.31
C THR A 75 -12.10 -3.92 -4.33
N PRO A 76 -11.93 -4.60 -5.48
CA PRO A 76 -12.14 -6.04 -5.58
C PRO A 76 -11.04 -6.82 -4.83
N ASN A 77 -11.39 -8.00 -4.32
CA ASN A 77 -10.50 -8.82 -3.47
C ASN A 77 -9.17 -9.19 -4.14
N ASN A 78 -9.13 -9.35 -5.46
CA ASN A 78 -7.89 -9.68 -6.17
C ASN A 78 -6.84 -8.56 -6.03
N LYS A 79 -7.26 -7.29 -6.01
CA LYS A 79 -6.37 -6.14 -5.83
C LYS A 79 -5.67 -6.18 -4.47
N ILE A 80 -6.38 -6.61 -3.41
CA ILE A 80 -5.77 -6.82 -2.10
C ILE A 80 -4.70 -7.92 -2.16
N GLY A 81 -5.01 -9.05 -2.79
CA GLY A 81 -4.06 -10.16 -2.93
C GLY A 81 -2.82 -9.81 -3.76
N GLU A 82 -2.99 -9.00 -4.81
CA GLU A 82 -1.89 -8.45 -5.61
C GLU A 82 -1.01 -7.50 -4.78
N THR A 83 -1.62 -6.62 -3.98
CA THR A 83 -0.89 -5.73 -3.06
C THR A 83 -0.09 -6.53 -2.04
N VAL A 84 -0.70 -7.56 -1.41
CA VAL A 84 0.01 -8.46 -0.49
C VAL A 84 1.23 -9.08 -1.17
N ALA A 85 1.05 -9.65 -2.37
CA ALA A 85 2.15 -10.27 -3.10
C ALA A 85 3.29 -9.28 -3.39
N ARG A 86 2.98 -8.04 -3.76
CA ARG A 86 4.02 -7.01 -3.99
C ARG A 86 4.73 -6.57 -2.72
N VAL A 87 4.04 -6.44 -1.58
CA VAL A 87 4.68 -6.17 -0.27
C VAL A 87 5.71 -7.25 0.07
N PHE A 88 5.37 -8.52 -0.15
CA PHE A 88 6.30 -9.63 0.04
C PHE A 88 7.46 -9.60 -0.97
N ALA A 89 7.18 -9.30 -2.23
CA ALA A 89 8.21 -9.14 -3.26
C ALA A 89 9.20 -8.01 -2.92
N THR A 90 8.77 -6.90 -2.32
CA THR A 90 9.67 -5.83 -1.81
C THR A 90 10.68 -6.34 -0.77
N ARG A 91 10.39 -7.50 -0.16
CA ARG A 91 11.27 -8.21 0.79
C ARG A 91 11.96 -9.42 0.18
N GLY A 92 11.88 -9.62 -1.14
CA GLY A 92 12.45 -10.76 -1.85
C GLY A 92 11.73 -12.08 -1.59
N ILE A 93 10.46 -12.02 -1.16
CA ILE A 93 9.64 -13.20 -0.88
C ILE A 93 8.70 -13.43 -2.06
N GLU A 94 8.86 -14.57 -2.72
CA GLU A 94 8.07 -14.97 -3.87
C GLU A 94 6.62 -15.30 -3.50
N ARG A 95 5.69 -15.04 -4.43
CA ARG A 95 4.26 -15.31 -4.22
C ARG A 95 3.97 -16.77 -3.88
N SER A 96 4.73 -17.71 -4.44
CA SER A 96 4.60 -19.14 -4.18
C SER A 96 4.91 -19.54 -2.73
N ALA A 97 5.55 -18.66 -1.95
CA ALA A 97 5.88 -18.90 -0.54
C ALA A 97 4.81 -18.36 0.43
N ILE A 98 3.74 -17.72 -0.06
CA ILE A 98 2.70 -17.04 0.74
C ILE A 98 1.50 -17.97 1.06
N VAL A 99 1.58 -19.26 0.69
CA VAL A 99 0.45 -20.21 0.76
C VAL A 99 0.39 -20.96 2.08
#